data_AF-A0AA88GLM1-F1
#
_entry.id   AF-A0AA88GLM1-F1
#
_cell.length_a   1.000
_cell.length_b   1.000
_cell.length_c   1.000
_cell.angle_alpha   90.00
_cell.angle_beta   90.00
_cell.angle_gamma   90.00
#
_symmetry.space_group_name_H-M   'P 1'
#
loop_
_entity.id
_entity.type
_entity.pdbx_description
1 polymer ?
#
loop_
_entity_poly.entity_id
_entity_poly.type
_entity_poly.pdbx_seq_one_letter_code
_entity_poly.pdbx_strand_id
1 'polypeptide(L)'
;MFQPSKPSSSSTRQPPQLFPCPYENCLSHQQQQDHSLFSENDLVKHCLQHHARENSKQICTICDLRNNDRSLKGSRDWGFSTHLYFEHGEMATPEAKRKEEIQQEMSSKPTYSFALVIVRQPSTGKFLLVEECCSQGWWLPAGRVDPGERFEEAALRETVEEAGIQVELKNILRVEYSPFQKGGARQRIIFYAEPVEKDPVLKSVADFESVGAQWFSYDEFVNQFLNPSTRTKKLRGTEPVQWFKYVHSGKPMYPLSMLTLEGEP
;
A
#
# COMPACT_ATOMS: atom_id res chain seq x y z
N MET A 1 -48.80 -48.53 8.12
CA MET A 1 -47.33 -48.52 7.95
C MET A 1 -46.82 -47.12 8.22
N PHE A 2 -46.27 -46.89 9.41
CA PHE A 2 -45.62 -45.63 9.78
C PHE A 2 -44.20 -45.64 9.21
N GLN A 3 -43.85 -44.67 8.37
CA GLN A 3 -42.45 -44.43 7.98
C GLN A 3 -41.78 -43.58 9.06
N PRO A 4 -40.57 -43.93 9.53
CA PRO A 4 -39.86 -43.11 10.50
C PRO A 4 -39.25 -41.88 9.80
N SER A 5 -39.52 -40.71 10.37
CA SER A 5 -38.91 -39.43 10.01
C SER A 5 -37.39 -39.48 10.23
N LYS A 6 -36.62 -39.11 9.20
CA LYS A 6 -35.15 -38.92 9.30
C LYS A 6 -34.82 -37.84 10.34
N PRO A 7 -33.79 -38.03 11.17
CA PRO A 7 -33.35 -36.99 12.10
C PRO A 7 -32.74 -35.83 11.33
N SER A 8 -33.19 -34.61 11.65
CA SER A 8 -32.62 -33.35 11.18
C SER A 8 -31.15 -33.26 11.62
N SER A 9 -30.23 -33.16 10.65
CA SER A 9 -28.82 -32.91 10.92
C SER A 9 -28.67 -31.52 11.55
N SER A 10 -28.45 -31.48 12.87
CA SER A 10 -27.98 -30.29 13.55
C SER A 10 -26.61 -29.93 12.99
N SER A 11 -26.51 -28.82 12.25
CA SER A 11 -25.25 -28.19 11.90
C SER A 11 -24.58 -27.72 13.19
N THR A 12 -23.73 -28.57 13.75
CA THR A 12 -22.78 -28.17 14.79
C THR A 12 -21.79 -27.23 14.12
N ARG A 13 -21.97 -25.91 14.31
CA ARG A 13 -20.92 -24.93 13.99
C ARG A 13 -19.70 -25.33 14.81
N GLN A 14 -18.65 -25.78 14.12
CA GLN A 14 -17.34 -25.94 14.76
C GLN A 14 -16.93 -24.59 15.37
N PRO A 15 -16.30 -24.58 16.56
CA PRO A 15 -15.78 -23.35 17.12
C PRO A 15 -14.80 -22.71 16.12
N PRO A 16 -14.76 -21.38 16.02
CA PRO A 16 -13.86 -20.70 15.10
C PRO A 16 -12.41 -21.10 15.41
N GLN A 17 -11.67 -21.49 14.37
CA GLN A 17 -10.25 -21.79 14.51
C GLN A 17 -9.50 -20.49 14.85
N LEU A 18 -8.63 -20.56 15.86
CA LEU A 18 -7.82 -19.43 16.30
C LEU A 18 -6.33 -19.72 16.09
N PHE A 19 -5.57 -18.66 15.83
CA PHE A 19 -4.18 -18.72 15.40
C PHE A 19 -3.32 -17.75 16.23
N PRO A 20 -2.14 -18.16 16.69
CA PRO A 20 -1.22 -17.25 17.36
C PRO A 20 -0.51 -16.33 16.37
N CYS A 21 -0.05 -15.17 16.87
CA CYS A 21 0.87 -14.32 16.13
C CYS A 21 2.24 -15.01 16.00
N PRO A 22 2.83 -15.12 14.79
CA PRO A 22 4.10 -15.85 14.62
C PRO A 22 5.34 -15.04 15.01
N TYR A 23 5.19 -13.76 15.36
CA TYR A 23 6.30 -12.91 15.77
C TYR A 23 6.66 -13.18 17.24
N GLU A 24 7.85 -13.76 17.49
CA GLU A 24 8.29 -14.14 18.85
C GLU A 24 8.24 -12.97 19.84
N ASN A 25 8.63 -11.77 19.40
CA ASN A 25 8.67 -10.56 20.21
C ASN A 25 7.40 -9.70 20.13
N CYS A 26 6.27 -10.27 19.71
CA CYS A 26 5.02 -9.53 19.65
C CYS A 26 4.60 -9.01 21.05
N LEU A 27 4.24 -7.73 21.12
CA LEU A 27 3.79 -7.08 22.36
C LEU A 27 2.51 -7.74 22.93
N SER A 28 1.66 -8.33 22.09
CA SER A 28 0.46 -9.06 22.54
C SER A 28 0.82 -10.31 23.33
N HIS A 29 1.97 -10.94 23.07
CA HIS A 29 2.47 -12.08 23.85
C HIS A 29 2.90 -11.68 25.27
N GLN A 30 3.41 -10.46 25.43
CA GLN A 30 4.00 -9.99 26.69
C GLN A 30 2.95 -9.51 27.71
N GLN A 31 1.72 -9.18 27.28
CA GLN A 31 0.68 -8.61 28.14
C GLN A 31 -0.23 -9.65 28.84
N GLN A 32 -0.02 -10.97 28.65
CA GLN A 32 -0.77 -12.07 29.32
C GLN A 32 -2.30 -11.85 29.42
N GLN A 33 -2.92 -11.26 28.41
CA GLN A 33 -4.39 -11.26 28.27
C GLN A 33 -4.81 -12.43 27.37
N ASP A 34 -6.09 -12.78 27.42
CA ASP A 34 -6.82 -13.82 26.65
C ASP A 34 -6.75 -13.65 25.09
N HIS A 35 -5.83 -12.80 24.61
CA HIS A 35 -5.66 -12.31 23.24
C HIS A 35 -4.39 -12.85 22.54
N SER A 36 -3.84 -13.98 23.00
CA SER A 36 -2.70 -14.62 22.34
C SER A 36 -3.09 -15.38 21.06
N LEU A 37 -4.40 -15.55 20.82
CA LEU A 37 -4.96 -16.26 19.69
C LEU A 37 -6.02 -15.40 18.98
N PHE A 38 -5.96 -15.37 17.66
CA PHE A 38 -6.74 -14.51 16.79
C PHE A 38 -7.58 -15.33 15.81
N SER A 39 -8.74 -14.84 15.39
CA SER A 39 -9.35 -15.37 14.15
C SER A 39 -8.44 -15.08 12.95
N GLU A 40 -8.64 -15.74 11.82
CA GLU A 40 -7.85 -15.50 10.60
C GLU A 40 -7.82 -14.01 10.21
N ASN A 41 -8.99 -13.35 10.19
CA ASN A 41 -9.11 -11.93 9.88
C ASN A 41 -8.46 -11.03 10.95
N ASP A 42 -8.61 -11.38 12.23
CA ASP A 42 -8.02 -10.59 13.31
C ASP A 42 -6.51 -10.73 13.33
N LEU A 43 -5.96 -11.89 12.93
CA LEU A 43 -4.53 -12.09 12.82
C LEU A 43 -3.94 -11.24 11.71
N VAL A 44 -4.60 -11.20 10.54
CA VAL A 44 -4.19 -10.32 9.42
C VAL A 44 -4.14 -8.86 9.88
N LYS A 45 -5.21 -8.37 10.52
CA LYS A 45 -5.26 -7.00 11.04
C LYS A 45 -4.20 -6.73 12.08
N HIS A 46 -4.04 -7.64 13.05
CA HIS A 46 -3.04 -7.53 14.10
C HIS A 46 -1.62 -7.44 13.53
N CYS A 47 -1.27 -8.33 12.59
CA CYS A 47 0.06 -8.31 11.98
C CYS A 47 0.31 -7.05 11.14
N LEU A 48 -0.69 -6.58 10.37
CA LEU A 48 -0.54 -5.32 9.63
C LEU A 48 -0.39 -4.11 10.56
N GLN A 49 -1.07 -4.07 11.70
CA GLN A 49 -1.01 -2.94 12.61
C GLN A 49 0.26 -2.91 13.48
N HIS A 50 0.70 -4.08 13.95
CA HIS A 50 1.78 -4.18 14.93
C HIS A 50 3.12 -4.58 14.32
N HIS A 51 3.13 -5.22 13.15
CA HIS A 51 4.32 -5.75 12.49
C HIS A 51 4.51 -5.19 11.07
N ALA A 52 3.83 -4.10 10.71
CA ALA A 52 3.96 -3.41 9.41
C ALA A 52 5.40 -3.04 9.04
N ARG A 53 6.23 -2.74 10.05
CA ARG A 53 7.65 -2.35 9.90
C ARG A 53 8.59 -3.54 9.86
N GLU A 54 8.10 -4.76 10.00
CA GLU A 54 8.88 -5.99 9.98
C GLU A 54 8.71 -6.70 8.63
N ASN A 55 9.81 -7.14 8.04
CA ASN A 55 9.82 -7.87 6.78
C ASN A 55 10.57 -9.20 6.94
N SER A 56 10.17 -9.98 7.96
CA SER A 56 10.72 -11.31 8.22
C SER A 56 9.91 -12.38 7.50
N LYS A 57 10.60 -13.48 7.16
CA LYS A 57 9.99 -14.71 6.64
C LYS A 57 9.46 -15.54 7.80
N GLN A 58 8.35 -15.11 8.40
CA GLN A 58 7.68 -15.91 9.42
C GLN A 58 6.97 -17.10 8.78
N ILE A 59 6.90 -18.19 9.53
CA ILE A 59 6.05 -19.33 9.16
C ILE A 59 4.60 -18.92 9.43
N CYS A 60 3.73 -19.07 8.43
CA CYS A 60 2.32 -18.71 8.57
C CYS A 60 1.57 -19.72 9.42
N THR A 61 1.09 -19.28 10.58
CA THR A 61 0.32 -20.12 11.52
C THR A 61 -1.04 -20.55 10.97
N ILE A 62 -1.58 -19.87 9.95
CA ILE A 62 -2.84 -20.23 9.29
C ILE A 62 -2.61 -21.37 8.28
N CYS A 63 -1.66 -21.21 7.36
CA CYS A 63 -1.39 -22.17 6.29
C CYS A 63 -0.55 -23.38 6.72
N ASP A 64 0.40 -23.23 7.63
CA ASP A 64 1.31 -24.34 8.01
C ASP A 64 0.61 -25.35 8.93
N LEU A 65 -0.54 -25.00 9.53
CA LEU A 65 -1.48 -25.97 10.10
C LEU A 65 -2.27 -26.77 9.03
N ARG A 66 -2.20 -26.37 7.74
CA ARG A 66 -2.77 -27.06 6.57
C ARG A 66 -1.66 -27.69 5.70
N ASN A 67 -0.73 -28.39 6.33
CA ASN A 67 0.51 -29.02 5.80
C ASN A 67 0.51 -29.68 4.39
N ASN A 68 -0.62 -29.88 3.72
CA ASN A 68 -0.72 -30.63 2.45
C ASN A 68 -1.29 -29.85 1.26
N ASP A 69 -1.60 -28.56 1.38
CA ASP A 69 -2.15 -27.79 0.25
C ASP A 69 -1.06 -27.17 -0.64
N ARG A 70 -0.79 -27.83 -1.77
CA ARG A 70 0.18 -27.39 -2.78
C ARG A 70 -0.36 -26.31 -3.74
N SER A 71 -1.62 -25.89 -3.59
CA SER A 71 -2.23 -24.86 -4.44
C SER A 71 -1.75 -23.44 -4.09
N LEU A 72 -1.15 -23.24 -2.91
CA LEU A 72 -0.59 -21.97 -2.43
C LEU A 72 0.78 -21.70 -3.08
N LYS A 73 0.79 -21.37 -4.37
CA LYS A 73 1.97 -20.85 -5.06
C LYS A 73 2.25 -19.42 -4.55
N GLY A 74 3.25 -19.25 -3.67
CA GLY A 74 3.76 -17.91 -3.32
C GLY A 74 4.48 -17.78 -1.96
N SER A 75 4.33 -18.76 -1.06
CA SER A 75 4.65 -18.58 0.37
C SER A 75 6.14 -18.53 0.78
N ARG A 76 7.11 -18.84 -0.09
CA ARG A 76 8.51 -19.04 0.33
C ARG A 76 9.44 -17.84 0.13
N ASP A 77 9.03 -16.87 -0.70
CA ASP A 77 9.89 -15.74 -1.09
C ASP A 77 9.36 -14.36 -0.67
N TRP A 78 8.12 -14.28 -0.19
CA TRP A 78 7.52 -13.01 0.24
C TRP A 78 7.73 -12.75 1.74
N GLY A 79 7.70 -11.47 2.11
CA GLY A 79 7.58 -11.06 3.51
C GLY A 79 6.25 -11.54 4.10
N PHE A 80 6.22 -11.82 5.40
CA PHE A 80 5.03 -12.40 6.02
C PHE A 80 3.77 -11.54 5.88
N SER A 81 3.88 -10.22 6.01
CA SER A 81 2.75 -9.29 5.82
C SER A 81 2.18 -9.31 4.40
N THR A 82 3.04 -9.45 3.39
CA THR A 82 2.63 -9.64 1.99
C THR A 82 1.89 -10.96 1.82
N HIS A 83 2.42 -12.05 2.39
CA HIS A 83 1.73 -13.34 2.36
C HIS A 83 0.33 -13.27 3.00
N LEU A 84 0.21 -12.63 4.18
CA LEU A 84 -1.08 -12.46 4.84
C LEU A 84 -2.08 -11.71 3.97
N TYR A 85 -1.67 -10.61 3.33
CA TYR A 85 -2.56 -9.81 2.49
C TYR A 85 -3.14 -10.63 1.32
N PHE A 86 -2.29 -11.37 0.60
CA PHE A 86 -2.70 -12.12 -0.60
C PHE A 86 -3.39 -13.46 -0.32
N GLU A 87 -3.04 -14.15 0.76
CA GLU A 87 -3.56 -15.50 1.04
C GLU A 87 -4.62 -15.55 2.15
N HIS A 88 -4.70 -14.51 3.00
CA HIS A 88 -5.62 -14.48 4.14
C HIS A 88 -6.38 -13.15 4.29
N GLY A 89 -5.96 -12.11 3.57
CA GLY A 89 -6.53 -10.76 3.64
C GLY A 89 -7.57 -10.50 2.56
N GLU A 90 -7.75 -9.23 2.23
CA GLU A 90 -8.76 -8.79 1.26
C GLU A 90 -8.56 -9.38 -0.14
N MET A 91 -7.29 -9.59 -0.53
CA MET A 91 -6.93 -10.20 -1.81
C MET A 91 -7.08 -11.72 -1.84
N ALA A 92 -7.37 -12.37 -0.71
CA ALA A 92 -7.55 -13.81 -0.65
C ALA A 92 -8.89 -14.29 -1.25
N THR A 93 -9.85 -13.38 -1.43
CA THR A 93 -11.21 -13.72 -1.89
C THR A 93 -11.20 -14.19 -3.35
N PRO A 94 -12.06 -15.17 -3.74
CA PRO A 94 -12.19 -15.60 -5.12
C PRO A 94 -12.49 -14.45 -6.09
N GLU A 95 -13.28 -13.48 -5.64
CA GLU A 95 -13.63 -12.28 -6.39
C GLU A 95 -12.40 -11.39 -6.65
N ALA A 96 -11.58 -11.13 -5.63
CA ALA A 96 -10.36 -10.33 -5.77
C ALA A 96 -9.32 -11.02 -6.67
N LYS A 97 -9.08 -12.33 -6.46
CA LYS A 97 -8.17 -13.12 -7.31
C LYS A 97 -8.62 -13.11 -8.77
N ARG A 98 -9.93 -13.30 -9.02
CA ARG A 98 -10.49 -13.24 -10.38
C ARG A 98 -10.34 -11.85 -11.02
N LYS A 99 -10.52 -10.77 -10.25
CA LYS A 99 -10.33 -9.41 -10.74
C LYS A 99 -8.88 -9.19 -11.18
N GLU A 100 -7.91 -9.65 -10.39
CA GLU A 100 -6.48 -9.58 -10.70
C GLU A 100 -6.11 -10.38 -11.94
N GLU A 101 -6.62 -11.61 -12.07
CA GLU A 101 -6.42 -12.46 -13.26
C GLU A 101 -6.94 -11.79 -14.54
N ILE A 102 -8.17 -11.26 -14.51
CA ILE A 102 -8.76 -10.53 -15.65
C ILE A 102 -7.88 -9.32 -16.03
N GLN A 103 -7.38 -8.58 -15.03
CA GLN A 103 -6.48 -7.45 -15.26
C GLN A 103 -5.17 -7.86 -15.96
N GLN A 104 -4.63 -9.03 -15.61
CA GLN A 104 -3.42 -9.59 -16.23
C GLN A 104 -3.67 -10.12 -17.65
N GLU A 105 -4.85 -10.68 -17.93
CA GLU A 105 -5.19 -11.21 -19.26
C GLU A 105 -5.41 -10.12 -20.33
N MET A 106 -5.79 -8.90 -19.92
CA MET A 106 -6.18 -7.82 -20.83
C MET A 106 -5.06 -7.26 -21.74
N SER A 107 -3.78 -7.63 -21.56
CA SER A 107 -2.73 -7.29 -22.53
C SER A 107 -1.48 -8.18 -22.45
N SER A 108 -1.07 -8.74 -23.58
CA SER A 108 0.20 -9.48 -23.71
C SER A 108 1.46 -8.59 -23.57
N LYS A 109 1.33 -7.26 -23.67
CA LYS A 109 2.41 -6.26 -23.63
C LYS A 109 1.90 -4.94 -23.01
N PRO A 110 1.56 -4.91 -21.71
CA PRO A 110 0.90 -3.77 -21.10
C PRO A 110 1.82 -2.54 -20.99
N THR A 111 1.21 -1.36 -21.02
CA THR A 111 1.83 -0.14 -20.50
C THR A 111 1.51 -0.03 -19.02
N TYR A 112 2.54 0.00 -18.18
CA TYR A 112 2.38 0.21 -16.74
C TYR A 112 2.38 1.70 -16.43
N SER A 113 1.21 2.21 -16.10
CA SER A 113 0.97 3.61 -15.76
C SER A 113 1.00 3.81 -14.25
N PHE A 114 1.72 4.83 -13.80
CA PHE A 114 1.78 5.23 -12.38
C PHE A 114 1.55 6.73 -12.23
N ALA A 115 0.90 7.09 -11.13
CA ALA A 115 0.79 8.48 -10.67
C ALA A 115 1.64 8.65 -9.41
N LEU A 116 2.47 9.71 -9.37
CA LEU A 116 3.27 10.09 -8.20
C LEU A 116 2.85 11.50 -7.79
N VAL A 117 2.70 11.75 -6.49
CA VAL A 117 2.21 13.03 -5.98
C VAL A 117 3.22 13.68 -5.04
N ILE A 118 3.61 14.92 -5.35
CA ILE A 118 4.36 15.77 -4.42
C ILE A 118 3.35 16.67 -3.74
N VAL A 119 3.02 16.36 -2.50
CA VAL A 119 2.12 17.20 -1.69
C VAL A 119 2.94 18.16 -0.85
N ARG A 120 2.65 19.46 -0.95
CA ARG A 120 3.26 20.49 -0.10
C ARG A 120 2.18 21.31 0.60
N GLN A 121 2.28 21.42 1.91
CA GLN A 121 1.34 22.22 2.71
C GLN A 121 1.70 23.72 2.59
N PRO A 122 0.83 24.59 2.04
CA PRO A 122 1.18 25.99 1.78
C PRO A 122 1.50 26.80 3.05
N SER A 123 0.80 26.52 4.15
CA SER A 123 0.92 27.24 5.42
C SER A 123 2.27 27.03 6.11
N THR A 124 2.88 25.85 5.94
CA THR A 124 4.13 25.47 6.63
C THR A 124 5.30 25.26 5.67
N GLY A 125 5.01 25.12 4.37
CA GLY A 125 5.98 24.76 3.34
C GLY A 125 6.50 23.32 3.43
N LYS A 126 5.95 22.49 4.33
CA LYS A 126 6.35 21.09 4.54
C LYS A 126 5.82 20.19 3.43
N PHE A 127 6.53 19.09 3.18
CA PHE A 127 6.21 18.06 2.21
C PHE A 127 5.70 16.79 2.90
N LEU A 128 4.79 16.09 2.23
CA LEU A 128 4.24 14.82 2.71
C LEU A 128 5.10 13.64 2.27
N LEU A 129 5.38 12.73 3.19
CA LEU A 129 5.84 11.38 2.87
C LEU A 129 4.95 10.35 3.57
N VAL A 130 4.81 9.20 2.93
CA VAL A 130 4.18 8.00 3.49
C VAL A 130 5.27 6.99 3.84
N GLU A 131 5.10 6.25 4.94
CA GLU A 131 5.95 5.12 5.29
C GLU A 131 5.30 3.85 4.75
N GLU A 132 5.92 3.22 3.75
CA GLU A 132 5.39 1.99 3.16
C GLU A 132 5.55 0.80 4.10
N CYS A 133 4.60 -0.13 4.01
CA CYS A 133 4.62 -1.38 4.75
C CYS A 133 5.80 -2.28 4.34
N CYS A 134 6.03 -3.35 5.09
CA CYS A 134 7.05 -4.36 4.82
C CYS A 134 8.48 -3.81 4.76
N SER A 135 8.79 -2.80 5.58
CA SER A 135 10.12 -2.17 5.70
C SER A 135 10.67 -1.56 4.39
N GLN A 136 9.79 -1.21 3.44
CA GLN A 136 10.21 -0.61 2.16
C GLN A 136 10.82 0.78 2.37
N GLY A 137 10.32 1.52 3.37
CA GLY A 137 10.82 2.84 3.77
C GLY A 137 9.85 3.95 3.38
N TRP A 138 10.31 5.19 3.50
CA TRP A 138 9.48 6.35 3.22
C TRP A 138 9.49 6.72 1.74
N TRP A 139 8.34 7.13 1.22
CA TRP A 139 8.12 7.45 -0.18
C TRP A 139 7.10 8.58 -0.40
N LEU A 140 6.94 8.98 -1.66
CA LEU A 140 5.86 9.87 -2.10
C LEU A 140 4.56 9.07 -2.19
N PRO A 141 3.38 9.68 -1.95
CA PRO A 141 2.13 9.05 -2.32
C PRO A 141 2.13 8.66 -3.80
N ALA A 142 1.93 7.38 -4.11
CA ALA A 142 2.04 6.88 -5.47
C ALA A 142 1.53 5.46 -5.67
N GLY A 143 0.82 5.24 -6.78
CA GLY A 143 0.46 3.89 -7.19
C GLY A 143 0.11 3.75 -8.66
N ARG A 144 -0.40 2.58 -9.02
CA ARG A 144 -0.75 2.23 -10.40
C ARG A 144 -2.06 2.91 -10.77
N VAL A 145 -2.17 3.26 -12.05
CA VAL A 145 -3.44 3.68 -12.63
C VAL A 145 -4.24 2.44 -13.00
N ASP A 146 -5.45 2.34 -12.48
CA ASP A 146 -6.34 1.23 -12.77
C ASP A 146 -6.93 1.30 -14.20
N PRO A 147 -7.38 0.18 -14.78
CA PRO A 147 -8.06 0.17 -16.06
C PRO A 147 -9.30 1.08 -16.06
N GLY A 148 -9.33 2.04 -16.98
CA GLY A 148 -10.42 3.02 -17.09
C GLY A 148 -10.26 4.22 -16.15
N GLU A 149 -9.25 4.24 -15.30
CA GLU A 149 -8.92 5.34 -14.40
C GLU A 149 -8.02 6.38 -15.10
N ARG A 150 -8.23 7.66 -14.82
CA ARG A 150 -7.33 8.74 -15.24
C ARG A 150 -6.13 8.83 -14.29
N PHE A 151 -5.01 9.39 -14.76
CA PHE A 151 -3.84 9.61 -13.90
C PHE A 151 -4.14 10.52 -12.71
N GLU A 152 -5.01 11.52 -12.91
CA GLU A 152 -5.44 12.44 -11.87
C GLU A 152 -6.27 11.71 -10.80
N GLU A 153 -7.16 10.80 -11.22
CA GLU A 153 -7.99 10.00 -10.31
C GLU A 153 -7.11 9.07 -9.47
N ALA A 154 -6.16 8.40 -10.10
CA ALA A 154 -5.18 7.56 -9.41
C ALA A 154 -4.37 8.38 -8.38
N ALA A 155 -3.84 9.55 -8.77
CA ALA A 155 -3.09 10.42 -7.86
C ALA A 155 -3.91 10.79 -6.60
N LEU A 156 -5.19 11.12 -6.78
CA LEU A 156 -6.09 11.49 -5.70
C LEU A 156 -6.42 10.29 -4.81
N ARG A 157 -6.78 9.14 -5.40
CA ARG A 157 -7.10 7.90 -4.68
C ARG A 157 -5.93 7.44 -3.82
N GLU A 158 -4.74 7.31 -4.41
CA GLU A 158 -3.53 6.85 -3.72
C GLU A 158 -3.16 7.76 -2.55
N THR A 159 -3.33 9.08 -2.70
CA THR A 159 -3.05 10.01 -1.60
C THR A 159 -4.02 9.82 -0.42
N VAL A 160 -5.29 9.50 -0.69
CA VAL A 160 -6.27 9.18 0.35
C VAL A 160 -5.92 7.83 1.02
N GLU A 161 -5.64 6.79 0.23
CA GLU A 161 -5.35 5.44 0.72
C GLU A 161 -4.06 5.39 1.57
N GLU A 162 -2.98 5.99 1.08
CA GLU A 162 -1.66 5.91 1.72
C GLU A 162 -1.44 6.99 2.80
N ALA A 163 -2.01 8.18 2.66
CA ALA A 163 -1.77 9.29 3.59
C ALA A 163 -3.00 9.72 4.40
N GLY A 164 -4.20 9.27 4.03
CA GLY A 164 -5.44 9.60 4.73
C GLY A 164 -5.99 11.00 4.44
N ILE A 165 -5.50 11.69 3.40
CA ILE A 165 -5.90 13.09 3.14
C ILE A 165 -6.34 13.32 1.70
N GLN A 166 -7.26 14.28 1.52
CA GLN A 166 -7.62 14.79 0.21
C GLN A 166 -6.67 15.91 -0.21
N VAL A 167 -6.31 15.91 -1.48
CA VAL A 167 -5.44 16.93 -2.08
C VAL A 167 -6.08 17.50 -3.35
N GLU A 168 -5.72 18.73 -3.67
CA GLU A 168 -6.02 19.36 -4.96
C GLU A 168 -4.75 19.28 -5.82
N LEU A 169 -4.84 18.62 -6.97
CA LEU A 169 -3.75 18.68 -7.96
C LEU A 169 -3.68 20.10 -8.52
N LYS A 170 -2.48 20.69 -8.55
CA LYS A 170 -2.30 22.06 -9.06
C LYS A 170 -1.53 22.07 -10.37
N ASN A 171 -0.53 21.20 -10.52
CA ASN A 171 0.38 21.20 -11.65
C ASN A 171 0.96 19.82 -11.97
N ILE A 172 1.54 19.70 -13.16
CA ILE A 172 2.38 18.57 -13.57
C ILE A 172 3.84 19.00 -13.45
N LEU A 173 4.66 18.23 -12.73
CA LEU A 173 6.11 18.42 -12.69
C LEU A 173 6.79 17.75 -13.87
N ARG A 174 6.33 16.55 -14.25
CA ARG A 174 6.90 15.79 -15.37
C ARG A 174 5.97 14.67 -15.86
N VAL A 175 6.06 14.41 -17.16
CA VAL A 175 5.55 13.20 -17.84
C VAL A 175 6.75 12.37 -18.25
N GLU A 176 6.80 11.11 -17.84
CA GLU A 176 7.86 10.17 -18.15
C GLU A 176 7.31 8.98 -18.92
N TYR A 177 8.00 8.59 -19.99
CA TYR A 177 7.66 7.44 -20.82
C TYR A 177 8.92 6.64 -21.12
N SER A 178 8.85 5.32 -20.94
CA SER A 178 9.98 4.40 -21.12
C SER A 178 9.48 3.13 -21.82
N PRO A 179 9.69 2.99 -23.14
CA PRO A 179 9.31 1.77 -23.86
C PRO A 179 10.24 0.62 -23.52
N PHE A 180 9.70 -0.60 -23.47
CA PHE A 180 10.50 -1.81 -23.24
C PHE A 180 10.90 -2.48 -24.55
N GLN A 181 12.10 -3.05 -24.59
CA GLN A 181 12.64 -3.72 -25.80
C GLN A 181 11.74 -4.88 -26.29
N LYS A 182 11.08 -5.60 -25.37
CA LYS A 182 10.19 -6.72 -25.69
C LYS A 182 8.74 -6.29 -25.96
N GLY A 183 8.48 -4.98 -25.95
CA GLY A 183 7.17 -4.36 -26.09
C GLY A 183 6.49 -4.07 -24.74
N GLY A 184 5.48 -3.21 -24.79
CA GLY A 184 4.94 -2.53 -23.60
C GLY A 184 5.79 -1.31 -23.23
N ALA A 185 5.40 -0.63 -22.15
CA ALA A 185 6.08 0.56 -21.67
C ALA A 185 5.84 0.79 -20.19
N ARG A 186 6.60 1.71 -19.60
CA ARG A 186 6.28 2.34 -18.32
C ARG A 186 5.99 3.81 -18.55
N GLN A 187 4.89 4.29 -18.00
CA GLN A 187 4.52 5.69 -18.00
C GLN A 187 4.37 6.18 -16.56
N ARG A 188 4.89 7.37 -16.26
CA ARG A 188 4.70 8.02 -14.96
C ARG A 188 4.28 9.47 -15.16
N ILE A 189 3.29 9.92 -14.40
CA ILE A 189 2.95 11.34 -14.28
C ILE A 189 3.27 11.77 -12.85
N ILE A 190 4.04 12.85 -12.73
CA ILE A 190 4.46 13.40 -11.45
C ILE A 190 3.69 14.69 -11.24
N PHE A 191 2.75 14.69 -10.29
CA PHE A 191 1.91 15.82 -9.96
C PHE A 191 2.46 16.62 -8.77
N TYR A 192 2.20 17.92 -8.77
CA TYR A 192 2.27 18.77 -7.58
C TYR A 192 0.86 19.00 -7.07
N ALA A 193 0.68 18.85 -5.75
CA ALA A 193 -0.60 18.98 -5.10
C ALA A 193 -0.49 19.71 -3.76
N GLU A 194 -1.61 20.25 -3.30
CA GLU A 194 -1.75 20.91 -2.00
C GLU A 194 -2.90 20.25 -1.25
N PRO A 195 -2.84 20.12 0.09
CA PRO A 195 -3.96 19.58 0.86
C PRO A 195 -5.19 20.48 0.73
N VAL A 196 -6.36 19.88 0.56
CA VAL A 196 -7.65 20.62 0.51
C VAL A 196 -7.91 21.28 1.86
N GLU A 197 -7.66 20.55 2.95
CA GLU A 197 -7.78 21.07 4.30
C GLU A 197 -6.49 21.77 4.75
N LYS A 198 -6.63 22.84 5.54
CA LYS A 198 -5.48 23.62 6.03
C LYS A 198 -4.58 22.81 6.96
N ASP A 199 -5.16 21.97 7.80
CA ASP A 199 -4.47 21.16 8.81
C ASP A 199 -5.08 19.76 8.86
N PRO A 200 -4.81 18.92 7.83
CA PRO A 200 -5.44 17.62 7.72
C PRO A 200 -4.81 16.63 8.70
N VAL A 201 -5.64 15.74 9.24
CA VAL A 201 -5.18 14.63 10.08
C VAL A 201 -4.59 13.55 9.19
N LEU A 202 -3.29 13.29 9.34
CA LEU A 202 -2.61 12.24 8.59
C LEU A 202 -2.94 10.85 9.14
N LYS A 203 -2.92 9.86 8.24
CA LYS A 203 -2.99 8.44 8.60
C LYS A 203 -1.90 8.07 9.60
N SER A 204 -2.32 7.43 10.68
CA SER A 204 -1.46 6.99 11.79
C SER A 204 -1.67 5.53 12.19
N VAL A 205 -2.72 4.89 11.65
CA VAL A 205 -2.98 3.45 11.83
C VAL A 205 -2.45 2.72 10.62
N ALA A 206 -1.58 1.74 10.86
CA ALA A 206 -0.97 0.96 9.81
C ALA A 206 -1.97 -0.04 9.20
N ASP A 207 -1.90 -0.19 7.89
CA ASP A 207 -2.53 -1.24 7.10
C ASP A 207 -1.59 -1.67 5.96
N PHE A 208 -2.12 -2.31 4.93
CA PHE A 208 -1.29 -2.76 3.82
C PHE A 208 -0.86 -1.62 2.87
N GLU A 209 -1.65 -0.55 2.76
CA GLU A 209 -1.33 0.60 1.92
C GLU A 209 -0.15 1.38 2.50
N SER A 210 -0.18 1.63 3.81
CA SER A 210 0.93 2.30 4.47
C SER A 210 0.92 2.08 5.98
N VAL A 211 2.09 2.31 6.59
CA VAL A 211 2.24 2.35 8.04
C VAL A 211 1.72 3.66 8.63
N GLY A 212 1.78 4.72 7.84
CA GLY A 212 1.33 6.06 8.22
C GLY A 212 2.00 7.14 7.35
N ALA A 213 1.66 8.40 7.62
CA ALA A 213 2.19 9.54 6.89
C ALA A 213 2.69 10.65 7.81
N GLN A 214 3.63 11.47 7.33
CA GLN A 214 4.17 12.58 8.09
C GLN A 214 4.59 13.76 7.19
N TRP A 215 4.41 14.97 7.72
CA TRP A 215 4.93 16.21 7.14
C TRP A 215 6.40 16.46 7.53
N PHE A 216 7.23 16.83 6.56
CA PHE A 216 8.62 17.20 6.75
C PHE A 216 8.94 18.54 6.09
N SER A 217 9.55 19.48 6.81
CA SER A 217 10.22 20.61 6.17
C SER A 217 11.36 20.09 5.29
N TYR A 218 11.81 20.91 4.33
CA TYR A 218 12.94 20.50 3.49
C TYR A 218 14.21 20.23 4.31
N ASP A 219 14.46 21.01 5.36
CA ASP A 219 15.60 20.80 6.27
C ASP A 219 15.42 19.56 7.15
N GLU A 220 14.21 19.31 7.67
CA GLU A 220 13.88 18.06 8.39
C GLU A 220 14.12 16.85 7.48
N PHE A 221 13.70 16.93 6.21
CA PHE A 221 13.92 15.90 5.21
C PHE A 221 15.41 15.64 4.96
N VAL A 222 16.20 16.69 4.71
CA VAL A 222 17.65 16.56 4.50
C VAL A 222 18.33 15.91 5.71
N ASN A 223 17.99 16.35 6.92
CA ASN A 223 18.60 15.83 8.14
C ASN A 223 18.18 14.38 8.44
N GLN A 224 16.89 14.07 8.38
CA GLN A 224 16.38 12.75 8.79
C GLN A 224 16.60 11.66 7.75
N PHE A 225 16.78 12.00 6.47
CA PHE A 225 16.88 11.01 5.38
C PHE A 225 18.22 11.01 4.63
N LEU A 226 18.91 12.16 4.50
CA LEU A 226 20.06 12.29 3.61
C LEU A 226 21.40 12.46 4.34
N ASN A 227 21.41 13.17 5.46
CA ASN A 227 22.62 13.47 6.22
C ASN A 227 23.15 12.20 6.93
N PRO A 228 24.33 11.66 6.59
CA PRO A 228 24.83 10.42 7.17
C PRO A 228 24.97 10.43 8.70
N SER A 229 25.19 11.61 9.30
CA SER A 229 25.39 11.76 10.75
C SER A 229 24.08 11.88 11.54
N THR A 230 23.00 12.34 10.90
CA THR A 230 21.71 12.59 11.57
C THR A 230 20.54 11.79 10.98
N ARG A 231 20.80 10.99 9.94
CA ARG A 231 19.79 10.16 9.28
C ARG A 231 19.24 9.12 10.25
N THR A 232 17.92 9.17 10.44
CA THR A 232 17.16 8.25 11.29
C THR A 232 16.11 7.44 10.52
N LYS A 233 15.82 7.83 9.27
CA LYS A 233 14.82 7.19 8.42
C LYS A 233 15.42 6.76 7.09
N LYS A 234 14.83 5.71 6.51
CA LYS A 234 15.21 5.14 5.21
C LYS A 234 14.20 5.55 4.15
N LEU A 235 14.66 5.98 2.97
CA LEU A 235 13.83 6.15 1.78
C LEU A 235 13.74 4.85 0.99
N ARG A 236 12.59 4.61 0.34
CA ARG A 236 12.42 3.49 -0.61
C ARG A 236 13.33 3.62 -1.86
N GLY A 237 13.75 4.84 -2.21
CA GLY A 237 14.53 5.17 -3.41
C GLY A 237 14.83 6.68 -3.51
N THR A 238 15.03 7.21 -4.72
CA THR A 238 15.57 8.56 -4.90
C THR A 238 14.55 9.66 -5.21
N GLU A 239 13.32 9.28 -5.57
CA GLU A 239 12.28 10.19 -6.06
C GLU A 239 11.96 11.34 -5.09
N PRO A 240 11.77 11.10 -3.76
CA PRO A 240 11.63 12.19 -2.79
C PRO A 240 12.77 13.22 -2.83
N VAL A 241 14.01 12.76 -2.98
CA VAL A 241 15.20 13.62 -3.02
C VAL A 241 15.16 14.54 -4.23
N GLN A 242 14.89 13.96 -5.40
CA GLN A 242 14.81 14.71 -6.64
C GLN A 242 13.68 15.73 -6.59
N TRP A 243 12.48 15.30 -6.22
CA TRP A 243 11.28 16.11 -6.38
C TRP A 243 11.09 17.14 -5.28
N PHE A 244 11.43 16.84 -4.03
CA PHE A 244 11.40 17.87 -2.98
C PHE A 244 12.40 18.96 -3.28
N LYS A 245 13.62 18.63 -3.74
CA LYS A 245 14.60 19.64 -4.17
C LYS A 245 14.09 20.45 -5.34
N TYR A 246 13.46 19.81 -6.33
CA TYR A 246 12.90 20.46 -7.51
C TYR A 246 11.85 21.51 -7.12
N VAL A 247 10.86 21.12 -6.31
CA VAL A 247 9.80 22.03 -5.84
C VAL A 247 10.33 23.09 -4.89
N HIS A 248 11.18 22.70 -3.93
CA HIS A 248 11.79 23.64 -2.97
C HIS A 248 12.64 24.72 -3.66
N SER A 249 13.29 24.38 -4.78
CA SER A 249 14.09 25.33 -5.57
C SER A 249 13.25 26.20 -6.52
N GLY A 250 11.92 26.15 -6.46
CA GLY A 250 11.03 26.95 -7.31
C GLY A 250 11.17 26.64 -8.79
N LYS A 251 11.46 25.38 -9.15
CA LYS A 251 11.57 24.98 -10.56
C LYS A 251 10.21 25.04 -11.25
N PRO A 252 10.18 25.23 -12.58
CA PRO A 252 8.93 25.36 -13.33
C PRO A 252 8.00 24.17 -13.13
N MET A 253 6.71 24.45 -13.09
CA MET A 253 5.64 23.45 -13.09
C MET A 253 4.68 23.79 -14.21
N TYR A 254 4.04 22.78 -14.76
CA TYR A 254 3.21 22.91 -15.95
C TYR A 254 1.72 22.80 -15.60
N PRO A 255 0.82 23.41 -16.39
CA PRO A 255 -0.61 23.33 -16.10
C PRO A 255 -1.11 21.89 -16.25
N LEU A 256 -2.13 21.52 -15.46
CA LEU A 256 -2.77 20.20 -15.56
C LEU A 256 -3.32 19.93 -16.96
N SER A 257 -3.72 20.98 -17.69
CA SER A 257 -4.23 20.89 -19.06
C SER A 257 -3.23 20.33 -20.08
N MET A 258 -1.94 20.16 -19.72
CA MET A 258 -1.01 19.41 -20.59
C MET A 258 -1.29 17.91 -20.61
N LEU A 259 -2.07 17.39 -19.66
CA LEU A 259 -2.58 16.03 -19.68
C LEU A 259 -4.08 16.10 -20.01
N THR A 260 -4.45 15.51 -21.15
CA THR A 260 -5.83 15.50 -21.62
C THR A 260 -6.13 14.17 -22.31
N LEU A 261 -7.42 13.87 -22.49
CA LEU A 261 -7.83 12.68 -23.23
C LEU A 261 -7.58 12.86 -24.73
N GLU A 262 -7.38 11.74 -25.42
CA GLU A 262 -7.21 11.76 -26.87
C GLU A 262 -8.44 12.41 -27.54
N GLY A 263 -8.19 13.41 -28.38
CA GLY A 263 -9.24 14.13 -29.12
C GLY A 263 -9.86 15.30 -28.37
N GLU A 264 -9.53 15.52 -27.10
CA GLU A 264 -9.88 16.74 -26.39
C GLU A 264 -9.01 17.93 -26.87
N PRO A 265 -9.59 19.15 -26.96
CA PRO A 265 -8.96 20.31 -27.59
C PRO A 265 -7.74 20.88 -26.87
#